data_AF-A0A536NXP4-F1
#
_entry.id   AF-A0A536NXP4-F1
#
_cell.length_a   1.000
_cell.length_b   1.000
_cell.length_c   1.000
_cell.angle_alpha   90.00
_cell.angle_beta   90.00
_cell.angle_gamma   90.00
#
_symmetry.space_group_name_H-M   'P 1'
#
loop_
_entity.id
_entity.type
_entity.pdbx_description
1 polymer ?
#
loop_
_entity_poly.entity_id
_entity_poly.type
_entity_poly.pdbx_seq_one_letter_code
_entity_poly.pdbx_strand_id
1 'polypeptide(L)'
;MDPVRLSTELDTAIPALLLALERDGLKVEGGWRARGSYADIHGLARPANVVPATVAGGELKGLVGRRVTVVGVREVGDYDAASTAQALKELHNVEATPEEVSITELPAGAALTDLYGRRAPALTNTRGLVAYPPGLTNLPDGGFELLASPPSPHGWRLQQAIGLGAVRAEVDGVQVDGARIVAAKAAEKAFRANAFVLATGHYIGGGLRKDGSTSEPLLNLGVFHEGKAVATLGTRLEHLDYLEPAQEFRSGLSTDERLRPLDDAGRAPFENLFAAGAVLGGYHYAGPCGFGVPILTGWLAGRFAARFGR
;
A
#
# COMPACT_ATOMS: atom_id res chain seq x y z
N MET A 1 4.62 -2.09 22.53
CA MET A 1 5.57 -0.99 22.24
C MET A 1 4.90 0.31 22.67
N ASP A 2 5.58 1.16 23.44
CA ASP A 2 5.02 2.46 23.83
C ASP A 2 5.06 3.48 22.67
N PRO A 3 4.29 4.58 22.75
CA PRO A 3 4.23 5.59 21.67
C PRO A 3 5.57 6.26 21.34
N VAL A 4 6.47 6.44 22.31
CA VAL A 4 7.76 7.11 22.10
C VAL A 4 8.68 6.23 21.29
N ARG A 5 8.76 4.94 21.66
CA ARG A 5 9.53 3.94 20.93
C ARG A 5 8.96 3.73 19.52
N LEU A 6 7.64 3.70 19.37
CA LEU A 6 6.97 3.63 18.07
C LEU A 6 7.38 4.81 17.18
N SER A 7 7.30 6.03 17.72
CA SER A 7 7.67 7.25 16.98
C SER A 7 9.13 7.21 16.52
N THR A 8 10.04 6.77 17.39
CA THR A 8 11.48 6.62 17.10
C THR A 8 11.75 5.60 15.99
N GLU A 9 11.05 4.47 16.00
CA GLU A 9 11.17 3.46 14.95
C GLU A 9 10.66 4.01 13.60
N LEU A 10 9.55 4.74 13.58
CA LEU A 10 9.00 5.35 12.36
C LEU A 10 9.90 6.48 11.80
N ASP A 11 10.55 7.26 12.68
CA ASP A 11 11.55 8.27 12.26
C ASP A 11 12.74 7.65 11.52
N THR A 12 13.01 6.36 11.73
CA THR A 12 14.07 5.63 11.03
C THR A 12 13.51 4.85 9.83
N ALA A 13 12.41 4.13 10.01
CA ALA A 13 11.82 3.23 9.02
C ALA A 13 11.36 3.97 7.76
N ILE A 14 10.71 5.12 7.93
CA ILE A 14 10.09 5.81 6.82
C ILE A 14 11.13 6.43 5.89
N PRO A 15 12.12 7.23 6.35
CA PRO A 15 13.17 7.72 5.46
C PRO A 15 13.91 6.61 4.73
N ALA A 16 14.18 5.48 5.40
CA ALA A 16 14.79 4.32 4.75
C ALA A 16 13.92 3.72 3.65
N LEU A 17 12.61 3.60 3.86
CA LEU A 17 11.66 3.18 2.84
C LEU A 17 11.63 4.16 1.66
N LEU A 18 11.53 5.47 1.91
CA LEU A 18 11.48 6.47 0.84
C LEU A 18 12.75 6.45 -0.02
N LEU A 19 13.92 6.30 0.62
CA LEU A 19 15.19 6.16 -0.09
C LEU A 19 15.24 4.90 -0.95
N ALA A 20 14.72 3.78 -0.45
CA ALA A 20 14.64 2.53 -1.22
C ALA A 20 13.71 2.69 -2.44
N LEU A 21 12.54 3.31 -2.25
CA LEU A 21 11.60 3.58 -3.35
C LEU A 21 12.23 4.48 -4.42
N GLU A 22 12.94 5.54 -4.02
CA GLU A 22 13.60 6.45 -4.96
C GLU A 22 14.70 5.75 -5.76
N ARG A 23 15.53 4.94 -5.11
CA ARG A 23 16.55 4.11 -5.77
C ARG A 23 15.93 3.16 -6.81
N ASP A 24 14.74 2.68 -6.51
CA ASP A 24 13.99 1.72 -7.32
C ASP A 24 13.05 2.42 -8.32
N GLY A 25 13.23 3.74 -8.54
CA GLY A 25 12.62 4.52 -9.61
C GLY A 25 11.31 5.22 -9.24
N LEU A 26 10.86 5.14 -7.99
CA LEU A 26 9.67 5.83 -7.49
C LEU A 26 10.05 7.01 -6.61
N LYS A 27 10.15 8.19 -7.22
CA LYS A 27 10.33 9.43 -6.47
C LYS A 27 9.03 9.82 -5.77
N VAL A 28 9.14 10.17 -4.50
CA VAL A 28 8.03 10.57 -3.63
C VAL A 28 8.36 11.87 -2.92
N GLU A 29 7.33 12.62 -2.52
CA GLU A 29 7.47 13.88 -1.79
C GLU A 29 6.56 13.90 -0.55
N GLY A 30 6.89 14.78 0.39
CA GLY A 30 6.23 14.89 1.69
C GLY A 30 7.01 14.22 2.81
N GLY A 31 6.31 13.93 3.91
CA GLY A 31 6.91 13.34 5.10
C GLY A 31 5.86 12.86 6.08
N TRP A 32 6.16 11.80 6.83
CA TRP A 32 5.16 11.11 7.64
C TRP A 32 4.62 11.91 8.83
N ARG A 33 5.34 12.94 9.27
CA ARG A 33 4.93 13.84 10.36
C ARG A 33 4.03 14.99 9.89
N ALA A 34 3.94 15.22 8.59
CA ALA A 34 3.12 16.27 8.01
C ALA A 34 1.97 15.65 7.21
N ARG A 35 0.79 16.27 7.30
CA ARG A 35 -0.38 15.86 6.53
C ARG A 35 -0.68 16.92 5.48
N GLY A 36 -0.46 16.58 4.22
CA GLY A 36 -0.87 17.35 3.06
C GLY A 36 -2.33 17.08 2.70
N SER A 37 -2.87 17.94 1.83
CA SER A 37 -4.22 17.80 1.26
C SER A 37 -4.12 18.00 -0.24
N TYR A 38 -4.57 17.01 -1.01
CA TYR A 38 -4.36 16.94 -2.45
C TYR A 38 -5.70 16.71 -3.15
N ALA A 39 -5.86 17.26 -4.34
CA ALA A 39 -7.06 17.04 -5.14
C ALA A 39 -7.07 15.64 -5.77
N ASP A 40 -8.19 14.93 -5.66
CA ASP A 40 -8.45 13.75 -6.49
C ASP A 40 -9.02 14.10 -7.87
N ILE A 41 -9.25 13.08 -8.69
CA ILE A 41 -9.87 13.18 -10.02
C ILE A 41 -11.30 13.74 -10.02
N HIS A 42 -11.90 14.01 -8.86
CA HIS A 42 -13.19 14.68 -8.72
C HIS A 42 -13.05 16.07 -8.10
N GLY A 43 -11.82 16.55 -7.91
CA GLY A 43 -11.53 17.82 -7.24
C GLY A 43 -11.78 17.78 -5.73
N LEU A 44 -11.95 16.60 -5.12
CA LEU A 44 -12.16 16.44 -3.69
C LEU A 44 -10.81 16.37 -2.95
N ALA A 45 -10.77 16.96 -1.75
CA ALA A 45 -9.59 16.91 -0.91
C ALA A 45 -9.35 15.50 -0.35
N ARG A 46 -8.16 14.97 -0.61
CA ARG A 46 -7.67 13.71 -0.05
C ARG A 46 -6.45 13.97 0.82
N PRO A 47 -6.42 13.42 2.04
CA PRO A 47 -5.25 13.53 2.90
C PRO A 47 -4.14 12.60 2.40
N ALA A 48 -2.92 13.10 2.37
CA ALA A 48 -1.73 12.27 2.18
C ALA A 48 -0.52 12.86 2.89
N ASN A 49 0.29 12.01 3.50
CA ASN A 49 1.54 12.43 4.14
C ASN A 49 2.71 12.34 3.15
N VAL A 50 2.65 11.34 2.26
CA VAL A 50 3.62 11.08 1.20
C VAL A 50 2.85 10.79 -0.08
N VAL A 51 3.28 11.37 -1.20
CA VAL A 51 2.69 11.18 -2.54
C VAL A 51 3.78 10.95 -3.57
N PRO A 52 3.50 10.35 -4.74
CA PRO A 52 4.43 10.38 -5.86
C PRO A 52 4.84 11.81 -6.20
N ALA A 53 6.10 12.04 -6.60
CA ALA A 53 6.59 13.38 -6.94
C ALA A 53 5.76 14.04 -8.06
N THR A 54 5.20 13.23 -8.96
CA THR A 54 4.29 13.68 -10.01
C THR A 54 2.97 14.25 -9.49
N VAL A 55 2.55 13.89 -8.27
CA VAL A 55 1.33 14.41 -7.62
C VAL A 55 1.61 15.61 -6.72
N ALA A 56 2.87 15.78 -6.26
CA ALA A 56 3.24 16.74 -5.24
C ALA A 56 2.84 18.19 -5.57
N GLY A 57 2.92 18.58 -6.86
CA GLY A 57 2.49 19.90 -7.34
C GLY A 57 1.00 20.20 -7.14
N GLY A 58 0.19 19.17 -6.85
CA GLY A 58 -1.25 19.26 -6.61
C GLY A 58 -1.66 19.45 -5.14
N GLU A 59 -0.73 19.79 -4.24
CA GLU A 59 -1.10 20.12 -2.86
C GLU A 59 -1.99 21.38 -2.84
N LEU A 60 -3.23 21.23 -2.37
CA LEU A 60 -4.27 22.26 -2.42
C LEU A 60 -3.83 23.59 -1.80
N LYS A 61 -3.07 23.55 -0.70
CA LYS A 61 -2.52 24.78 -0.08
C LYS A 61 -1.56 25.53 -1.01
N GLY A 62 -0.74 24.80 -1.76
CA GLY A 62 0.19 25.36 -2.75
C GLY A 62 -0.49 25.88 -4.01
N LEU A 63 -1.75 25.49 -4.26
CA LEU A 63 -2.54 25.94 -5.41
C LEU A 63 -3.31 27.25 -5.16
N VAL A 64 -3.48 27.69 -3.91
CA VAL A 64 -4.23 28.91 -3.58
C VAL A 64 -3.57 30.13 -4.24
N GLY A 65 -4.36 30.92 -4.98
CA GLY A 65 -3.88 32.09 -5.73
C GLY A 65 -3.07 31.75 -6.98
N ARG A 66 -3.00 30.47 -7.37
CA ARG A 66 -2.39 30.00 -8.62
C ARG A 66 -3.49 29.64 -9.61
N ARG A 67 -3.21 29.88 -10.89
CA ARG A 67 -4.05 29.39 -11.99
C ARG A 67 -3.69 27.95 -12.31
N VAL A 68 -4.70 27.09 -12.39
CA VAL A 68 -4.57 25.66 -12.67
C VAL A 68 -5.40 25.30 -13.89
N THR A 69 -4.77 24.77 -14.92
CA THR A 69 -5.49 24.16 -16.04
C THR A 69 -5.73 22.69 -15.73
N VAL A 70 -6.98 22.25 -15.78
CA VAL A 70 -7.36 20.86 -15.59
C VAL A 70 -7.56 20.21 -16.95
N VAL A 71 -6.72 19.23 -17.27
CA VAL A 71 -6.68 18.62 -18.60
C VAL A 71 -7.72 17.51 -18.68
N GLY A 72 -8.67 17.63 -19.61
CA GLY A 72 -9.55 16.54 -20.05
C GLY A 72 -9.02 15.90 -21.33
N VAL A 73 -9.28 14.60 -21.52
CA VAL A 73 -9.00 13.89 -22.77
C VAL A 73 -10.34 13.51 -23.38
N ARG A 74 -10.66 14.05 -24.54
CA ARG A 74 -11.99 13.93 -25.18
C ARG A 74 -12.46 12.50 -25.38
N GLU A 75 -11.53 11.58 -25.64
CA GLU A 75 -11.83 10.18 -25.87
C GLU A 75 -12.14 9.41 -24.57
N VAL A 76 -11.77 9.95 -23.40
CA VAL A 76 -11.96 9.32 -22.10
C VAL A 76 -13.36 9.64 -21.55
N GLY A 77 -14.16 8.61 -21.30
CA GLY A 77 -15.57 8.76 -20.91
C GLY A 77 -15.85 8.75 -19.41
N ASP A 78 -14.90 8.29 -18.60
CA ASP A 78 -15.05 8.11 -17.14
C ASP A 78 -14.37 9.21 -16.31
N TYR A 79 -13.98 10.32 -16.96
CA TYR A 79 -13.36 11.48 -16.32
C TYR A 79 -13.89 12.79 -16.90
N ASP A 80 -14.20 13.74 -16.02
CA ASP A 80 -14.71 15.06 -16.39
C ASP A 80 -13.84 16.18 -15.79
N ALA A 81 -13.04 16.80 -16.65
CA ALA A 81 -12.15 17.90 -16.26
C ALA A 81 -12.93 19.18 -15.88
N ALA A 82 -14.11 19.42 -16.47
CA ALA A 82 -14.92 20.59 -16.16
C ALA A 82 -15.49 20.50 -14.74
N SER A 83 -16.08 19.36 -14.38
CA SER A 83 -16.54 19.11 -13.01
C SER A 83 -15.39 19.16 -12.00
N THR A 84 -14.22 18.61 -12.34
CA THR A 84 -13.03 18.67 -11.49
C THR A 84 -12.57 20.11 -11.26
N ALA A 85 -12.48 20.92 -12.32
CA ALA A 85 -12.11 22.33 -12.23
C ALA A 85 -13.13 23.13 -11.42
N GLN A 86 -14.42 22.87 -11.60
CA GLN A 86 -15.48 23.50 -10.83
C GLN A 86 -15.35 23.18 -9.33
N ALA A 87 -15.15 21.90 -8.98
CA ALA A 87 -14.94 21.48 -7.60
C ALA A 87 -13.70 22.14 -6.96
N LEU A 88 -12.60 22.26 -7.72
CA LEU A 88 -11.39 22.96 -7.24
C LEU A 88 -11.66 24.43 -6.91
N LYS A 89 -12.46 25.10 -7.74
CA LYS A 89 -12.85 26.50 -7.54
C LYS A 89 -13.78 26.66 -6.35
N GLU A 90 -14.84 25.87 -6.29
CA GLU A 90 -15.91 26.03 -5.30
C GLU A 90 -15.51 25.54 -3.90
N LEU A 91 -14.78 24.42 -3.82
CA LEU A 91 -14.47 23.78 -2.53
C LEU A 91 -13.15 24.25 -1.94
N HIS A 92 -12.18 24.65 -2.79
CA HIS A 92 -10.80 24.91 -2.35
C HIS A 92 -10.28 26.30 -2.75
N ASN A 93 -11.10 27.14 -3.38
CA ASN A 93 -10.72 28.49 -3.83
C ASN A 93 -9.47 28.50 -4.74
N VAL A 94 -9.36 27.50 -5.62
CA VAL A 94 -8.31 27.39 -6.63
C VAL A 94 -8.84 27.94 -7.96
N GLU A 95 -8.08 28.82 -8.63
CA GLU A 95 -8.47 29.34 -9.95
C GLU A 95 -8.25 28.25 -11.03
N ALA A 96 -9.20 27.33 -11.14
CA ALA A 96 -9.13 26.20 -12.06
C ALA A 96 -9.99 26.40 -13.32
N THR A 97 -9.46 26.02 -14.47
CA THR A 97 -10.18 26.03 -15.77
C THR A 97 -9.94 24.74 -16.54
N PRO A 98 -10.97 24.13 -17.13
CA PRO A 98 -10.78 22.91 -17.93
C PRO A 98 -10.17 23.21 -19.30
N GLU A 99 -9.35 22.30 -19.81
CA GLU A 99 -8.83 22.31 -21.18
C GLU A 99 -8.91 20.90 -21.78
N GLU A 100 -9.65 20.75 -22.88
CA GLU A 100 -9.87 19.47 -23.54
C GLU A 100 -8.85 19.21 -24.66
N VAL A 101 -8.07 18.16 -24.51
CA VAL A 101 -7.12 17.65 -25.52
C VAL A 101 -7.65 16.38 -26.17
N SER A 102 -7.04 15.97 -27.28
CA SER A 102 -7.38 14.73 -27.98
C SER A 102 -6.16 13.84 -28.08
N ILE A 103 -6.34 12.55 -27.84
CA ILE A 103 -5.35 11.50 -28.10
C ILE A 103 -5.96 10.59 -29.15
N THR A 104 -5.61 10.83 -30.41
CA THR A 104 -6.28 10.23 -31.58
C THR A 104 -6.18 8.71 -31.65
N GLU A 105 -5.24 8.10 -30.94
CA GLU A 105 -5.09 6.64 -30.84
C GLU A 105 -6.08 6.00 -29.85
N LEU A 106 -6.82 6.78 -29.07
CA LEU A 106 -7.82 6.24 -28.13
C LEU A 106 -9.18 6.03 -28.82
N PRO A 107 -9.87 4.93 -28.54
CA PRO A 107 -11.25 4.77 -28.94
C PRO A 107 -12.16 5.74 -28.16
N ALA A 108 -13.28 6.13 -28.75
CA ALA A 108 -14.29 6.90 -28.04
C ALA A 108 -14.85 6.08 -26.86
N GLY A 109 -14.91 6.67 -25.68
CA GLY A 109 -15.31 5.99 -24.44
C GLY A 109 -14.19 5.17 -23.80
N ALA A 110 -12.92 5.53 -24.07
CA ALA A 110 -11.78 5.00 -23.34
C ALA A 110 -11.92 5.26 -21.83
N ALA A 111 -11.28 4.42 -21.03
CA ALA A 111 -11.21 4.58 -19.59
C ALA A 111 -9.95 5.38 -19.19
N LEU A 112 -9.93 5.94 -17.98
CA LEU A 112 -8.74 6.57 -17.41
C LEU A 112 -7.52 5.64 -17.44
N THR A 113 -7.74 4.33 -17.28
CA THR A 113 -6.69 3.31 -17.36
C THR A 113 -6.00 3.25 -18.71
N ASP A 114 -6.67 3.66 -19.80
CA ASP A 114 -6.08 3.70 -21.13
C ASP A 114 -5.05 4.83 -21.30
N LEU A 115 -5.01 5.78 -20.36
CA LEU A 115 -3.98 6.82 -20.29
C LEU A 115 -2.67 6.32 -19.67
N TYR A 116 -2.69 5.17 -18.98
CA TYR A 116 -1.56 4.75 -18.15
C TYR A 116 -0.33 4.45 -19.01
N GLY A 117 0.78 5.09 -18.68
CA GLY A 117 2.04 4.97 -19.42
C GLY A 117 2.12 5.84 -20.68
N ARG A 118 1.03 6.46 -21.13
CA ARG A 118 1.06 7.39 -22.27
C ARG A 118 1.73 8.70 -21.89
N ARG A 119 2.38 9.34 -22.87
CA ARG A 119 2.97 10.66 -22.68
C ARG A 119 1.88 11.71 -22.50
N ALA A 120 2.08 12.64 -21.58
CA ALA A 120 1.19 13.78 -21.38
C ALA A 120 1.11 14.62 -22.67
N PRO A 121 -0.11 14.94 -23.15
CA PRO A 121 -0.29 15.79 -24.31
C PRO A 121 0.21 17.22 -24.01
N ALA A 122 0.86 17.83 -25.00
CA ALA A 122 1.34 19.21 -24.85
C ALA A 122 0.17 20.19 -24.97
N LEU A 123 0.13 21.17 -24.07
CA LEU A 123 -0.81 22.28 -24.15
C LEU A 123 -0.16 23.47 -24.84
N THR A 124 -0.92 24.16 -25.69
CA THR A 124 -0.36 25.23 -26.55
C THR A 124 -0.43 26.62 -25.90
N ASN A 125 -1.30 26.84 -24.92
CA ASN A 125 -1.59 28.19 -24.40
C ASN A 125 -1.73 28.28 -22.87
N THR A 126 -1.05 27.41 -22.12
CA THR A 126 -1.24 27.35 -20.67
C THR A 126 -0.29 28.31 -19.94
N ARG A 127 -0.88 29.22 -19.14
CA ARG A 127 -0.15 30.09 -18.20
C ARG A 127 -0.48 29.66 -16.77
N GLY A 128 0.32 28.79 -16.18
CA GLY A 128 0.12 28.35 -14.80
C GLY A 128 0.54 26.91 -14.57
N LEU A 129 -0.03 26.30 -13.53
CA LEU A 129 0.13 24.88 -13.24
C LEU A 129 -0.86 24.06 -14.07
N VAL A 130 -0.55 22.79 -14.31
CA VAL A 130 -1.38 21.91 -15.13
C VAL A 130 -1.68 20.63 -14.37
N ALA A 131 -2.96 20.40 -14.08
CA ALA A 131 -3.46 19.19 -13.47
C ALA A 131 -3.84 18.18 -14.56
N TYR A 132 -3.12 17.06 -14.62
CA TYR A 132 -3.39 15.96 -15.55
C TYR A 132 -4.20 14.85 -14.88
N PRO A 133 -5.01 14.12 -15.66
CA PRO A 133 -5.56 12.85 -15.19
C PRO A 133 -4.41 11.88 -14.88
N PRO A 134 -4.61 10.96 -13.93
CA PRO A 134 -3.56 10.08 -13.44
C PRO A 134 -3.12 9.08 -14.52
N GLY A 135 -1.85 8.68 -14.45
CA GLY A 135 -1.27 7.62 -15.26
C GLY A 135 -0.39 8.10 -16.41
N LEU A 136 -0.50 9.37 -16.81
CA LEU A 136 0.34 9.97 -17.84
C LEU A 136 1.81 10.07 -17.38
N THR A 137 2.72 10.06 -18.36
CA THR A 137 4.17 10.15 -18.18
C THR A 137 4.72 11.42 -18.83
N ASN A 138 5.95 11.81 -18.47
CA ASN A 138 6.63 12.99 -19.03
C ASN A 138 5.80 14.28 -18.92
N LEU A 139 5.25 14.54 -17.73
CA LEU A 139 4.54 15.79 -17.46
C LEU A 139 5.49 16.98 -17.75
N PRO A 140 4.99 18.07 -18.36
CA PRO A 140 5.78 19.28 -18.55
C PRO A 140 6.06 19.98 -17.23
N ASP A 141 6.97 20.97 -17.24
CA ASP A 141 7.23 21.81 -16.07
C ASP A 141 5.95 22.47 -15.56
N GLY A 142 5.72 22.40 -14.25
CA GLY A 142 4.47 22.87 -13.62
C GLY A 142 3.27 21.93 -13.80
N GLY A 143 3.45 20.80 -14.48
CA GLY A 143 2.47 19.72 -14.59
C GLY A 143 2.51 18.77 -13.39
N PHE A 144 1.33 18.35 -12.93
CA PHE A 144 1.17 17.34 -11.89
C PHE A 144 -0.02 16.43 -12.18
N GLU A 145 -0.03 15.23 -11.60
CA GLU A 145 -1.16 14.28 -11.66
C GLU A 145 -2.15 14.54 -10.53
N LEU A 146 -3.45 14.47 -10.83
CA LEU A 146 -4.49 14.36 -9.81
C LEU A 146 -4.39 13.01 -9.07
N LEU A 147 -4.83 12.98 -7.81
CA LEU A 147 -4.91 11.73 -7.06
C LEU A 147 -5.99 10.82 -7.63
N ALA A 148 -5.60 9.58 -7.92
CA ALA A 148 -6.51 8.55 -8.41
C ALA A 148 -7.15 7.76 -7.26
N SER A 149 -8.40 7.33 -7.46
CA SER A 149 -9.04 6.33 -6.62
C SER A 149 -8.41 4.94 -6.85
N PRO A 150 -8.24 4.10 -5.81
CA PRO A 150 -7.79 2.72 -5.98
C PRO A 150 -8.82 1.85 -6.74
N PRO A 151 -8.39 0.86 -7.55
CA PRO A 151 -7.01 0.60 -7.97
C PRO A 151 -6.50 1.71 -8.90
N SER A 152 -5.20 2.03 -8.83
CA SER A 152 -4.67 3.25 -9.42
C SER A 152 -3.25 3.10 -10.00
N PRO A 153 -2.80 4.01 -10.89
CA PRO A 153 -1.45 3.94 -11.44
C PRO A 153 -0.42 4.29 -10.36
N HIS A 154 -0.80 5.10 -9.36
CA HIS A 154 0.01 5.41 -8.19
C HIS A 154 0.33 4.14 -7.38
N GLY A 155 -0.69 3.32 -7.11
CA GLY A 155 -0.51 2.03 -6.43
C GLY A 155 0.25 1.01 -7.28
N TRP A 156 0.01 0.99 -8.59
CA TRP A 156 0.74 0.10 -9.50
C TRP A 156 2.24 0.44 -9.58
N ARG A 157 2.61 1.73 -9.66
CA ARG A 157 4.00 2.18 -9.63
C ARG A 157 4.67 1.81 -8.30
N LEU A 158 3.97 1.95 -7.18
CA LEU A 158 4.44 1.47 -5.87
C LEU A 158 4.69 -0.05 -5.87
N GLN A 159 3.76 -0.84 -6.40
CA GLN A 159 3.91 -2.30 -6.53
C GLN A 159 5.15 -2.68 -7.35
N GLN A 160 5.44 -1.96 -8.44
CA GLN A 160 6.65 -2.20 -9.23
C GLN A 160 7.92 -1.88 -8.45
N ALA A 161 7.97 -0.74 -7.76
CA ALA A 161 9.13 -0.32 -6.99
C ALA A 161 9.47 -1.30 -5.85
N ILE A 162 8.47 -1.74 -5.08
CA ILE A 162 8.70 -2.70 -3.98
C ILE A 162 8.94 -4.14 -4.45
N GLY A 163 8.65 -4.44 -5.71
CA GLY A 163 8.79 -5.78 -6.30
C GLY A 163 10.14 -6.04 -6.97
N LEU A 164 11.02 -5.05 -7.08
CA LEU A 164 12.32 -5.23 -7.74
C LEU A 164 13.17 -6.28 -7.02
N GLY A 165 13.65 -7.27 -7.79
CA GLY A 165 14.44 -8.39 -7.25
C GLY A 165 13.61 -9.50 -6.60
N ALA A 166 12.28 -9.40 -6.57
CA ALA A 166 11.42 -10.46 -6.07
C ALA A 166 11.38 -11.66 -7.03
N VAL A 167 11.45 -12.87 -6.49
CA VAL A 167 11.23 -14.11 -7.23
C VAL A 167 9.76 -14.49 -7.12
N ARG A 168 9.08 -14.68 -8.25
CA ARG A 168 7.71 -15.21 -8.29
C ARG A 168 7.76 -16.74 -8.17
N ALA A 169 7.32 -17.25 -7.04
CA ALA A 169 7.17 -18.68 -6.77
C ALA A 169 6.08 -18.89 -5.72
N GLU A 170 5.37 -20.01 -5.79
CA GLU A 170 4.42 -20.44 -4.76
C GLU A 170 5.16 -21.31 -3.76
N VAL A 171 5.21 -20.86 -2.50
CA VAL A 171 5.85 -21.61 -1.42
C VAL A 171 4.81 -22.56 -0.82
N ASP A 172 5.05 -23.86 -0.95
CA ASP A 172 4.13 -24.93 -0.52
C ASP A 172 4.62 -25.69 0.72
N GLY A 173 5.81 -25.36 1.21
CA GLY A 173 6.34 -25.95 2.43
C GLY A 173 7.69 -25.39 2.85
N VAL A 174 8.19 -25.90 3.96
CA VAL A 174 9.50 -25.56 4.51
C VAL A 174 10.30 -26.80 4.87
N GLN A 175 11.62 -26.68 4.89
CA GLN A 175 12.52 -27.65 5.52
C GLN A 175 12.91 -27.13 6.90
N VAL A 176 12.78 -27.99 7.91
CA VAL A 176 13.05 -27.65 9.31
C VAL A 176 14.15 -28.56 9.84
N ASP A 177 15.07 -27.98 10.61
CA ASP A 177 16.08 -28.68 11.40
C ASP A 177 16.00 -28.18 12.86
N GLY A 178 15.51 -29.04 13.76
CA GLY A 178 15.19 -28.64 15.13
C GLY A 178 14.18 -27.49 15.18
N ALA A 179 14.59 -26.37 15.77
CA ALA A 179 13.77 -25.14 15.88
C ALA A 179 14.06 -24.12 14.76
N ARG A 180 14.76 -24.51 13.68
CA ARG A 180 15.15 -23.62 12.58
C ARG A 180 14.52 -24.03 11.27
N ILE A 181 14.02 -23.06 10.52
CA ILE A 181 13.71 -23.24 9.11
C ILE A 181 15.02 -23.10 8.32
N VAL A 182 15.36 -24.10 7.50
CA VAL A 182 16.59 -24.11 6.70
C VAL A 182 16.34 -23.85 5.21
N ALA A 183 15.10 -24.04 4.74
CA ALA A 183 14.70 -23.68 3.38
C ALA A 183 13.18 -23.48 3.26
N ALA A 184 12.76 -22.57 2.38
CA ALA A 184 11.40 -22.53 1.83
C ALA A 184 11.36 -23.33 0.52
N LYS A 185 10.36 -24.18 0.34
CA LYS A 185 10.16 -25.02 -0.85
C LYS A 185 9.15 -24.36 -1.78
N ALA A 186 9.44 -24.40 -3.07
CA ALA A 186 8.52 -23.97 -4.10
C ALA A 186 8.72 -24.86 -5.33
N ALA A 187 7.79 -25.80 -5.56
CA ALA A 187 7.97 -26.87 -6.52
C ALA A 187 9.35 -27.56 -6.33
N GLU A 188 10.13 -27.73 -7.40
CA GLU A 188 11.46 -28.36 -7.36
C GLU A 188 12.58 -27.44 -6.80
N LYS A 189 12.26 -26.22 -6.37
CA LYS A 189 13.25 -25.26 -5.85
C LYS A 189 13.21 -25.20 -4.33
N ALA A 190 14.39 -25.04 -3.73
CA ALA A 190 14.55 -24.77 -2.30
C ALA A 190 15.35 -23.47 -2.10
N PHE A 191 14.73 -22.50 -1.44
CA PHE A 191 15.33 -21.21 -1.09
C PHE A 191 15.89 -21.26 0.33
N ARG A 192 17.21 -21.31 0.45
CA ARG A 192 17.91 -21.37 1.75
C ARG A 192 18.20 -19.97 2.29
N ALA A 193 18.01 -19.78 3.59
CA ALA A 193 18.33 -18.54 4.29
C ALA A 193 18.63 -18.83 5.77
N ASN A 194 19.34 -17.92 6.44
CA ASN A 194 19.56 -17.98 7.88
C ASN A 194 18.31 -17.60 8.68
N ALA A 195 17.46 -16.75 8.12
CA ALA A 195 16.21 -16.27 8.72
C ALA A 195 15.14 -16.05 7.64
N PHE A 196 13.87 -16.17 8.04
CA PHE A 196 12.71 -16.04 7.17
C PHE A 196 11.72 -15.01 7.73
N VAL A 197 11.07 -14.26 6.84
CA VAL A 197 9.98 -13.34 7.20
C VAL A 197 8.71 -13.82 6.50
N LEU A 198 7.69 -14.17 7.30
CA LEU A 198 6.36 -14.52 6.84
C LEU A 198 5.55 -13.23 6.64
N ALA A 199 5.40 -12.84 5.37
CA ALA A 199 4.60 -11.69 4.94
C ALA A 199 3.59 -12.12 3.86
N THR A 200 2.91 -13.25 4.09
CA THR A 200 2.02 -13.94 3.14
C THR A 200 0.67 -13.25 2.91
N GLY A 201 0.48 -12.06 3.50
CA GLY A 201 -0.77 -11.34 3.41
C GLY A 201 -1.87 -11.97 4.27
N HIS A 202 -3.08 -11.41 4.18
CA HIS A 202 -4.26 -11.92 4.88
C HIS A 202 -5.03 -12.89 3.95
N TYR A 203 -6.37 -12.91 3.98
CA TYR A 203 -7.17 -13.81 3.12
C TYR A 203 -6.89 -13.66 1.62
N ILE A 204 -6.86 -12.43 1.08
CA ILE A 204 -6.64 -12.19 -0.36
C ILE A 204 -5.21 -12.60 -0.77
N GLY A 205 -4.24 -12.44 0.13
CA GLY A 205 -2.85 -12.85 -0.11
C GLY A 205 -2.62 -14.37 0.02
N GLY A 206 -3.59 -15.11 0.56
CA GLY A 206 -3.49 -16.54 0.83
C GLY A 206 -2.75 -16.88 2.13
N GLY A 207 -2.28 -15.88 2.89
CA GLY A 207 -1.60 -16.12 4.17
C GLY A 207 -2.52 -16.57 5.29
N LEU A 208 -3.83 -16.34 5.17
CA LEU A 208 -4.85 -16.94 6.00
C LEU A 208 -5.91 -17.59 5.12
N ARG A 209 -6.44 -18.73 5.57
CA ARG A 209 -7.50 -19.47 4.88
C ARG A 209 -8.67 -19.72 5.81
N LYS A 210 -9.89 -19.54 5.30
CA LYS A 210 -11.13 -19.88 5.99
C LYS A 210 -11.74 -21.13 5.38
N ASP A 211 -11.73 -22.23 6.13
CA ASP A 211 -12.34 -23.51 5.76
C ASP A 211 -12.98 -24.09 7.03
N GLY A 212 -14.19 -23.62 7.34
CA GLY A 212 -14.78 -23.69 8.69
C GLY A 212 -14.15 -22.65 9.63
N SER A 213 -12.92 -22.88 10.10
CA SER A 213 -12.18 -21.94 10.95
C SER A 213 -11.02 -21.27 10.20
N THR A 214 -10.61 -20.08 10.65
CA THR A 214 -9.44 -19.39 10.06
C THR A 214 -8.15 -20.07 10.52
N SER A 215 -7.26 -20.38 9.56
CA SER A 215 -5.97 -21.03 9.78
C SER A 215 -4.85 -20.38 8.94
N GLU A 216 -3.60 -20.55 9.39
CA GLU A 216 -2.39 -20.22 8.62
C GLU A 216 -1.91 -21.49 7.90
N PRO A 217 -1.91 -21.54 6.55
CA PRO A 217 -1.83 -22.80 5.83
C PRO A 217 -0.41 -23.36 5.62
N LEU A 218 0.65 -22.57 5.80
CA LEU A 218 2.02 -22.99 5.45
C LEU A 218 2.75 -23.66 6.61
N LEU A 219 2.63 -23.11 7.81
CA LEU A 219 3.38 -23.52 9.01
C LEU A 219 2.48 -23.96 10.15
N ASN A 220 1.16 -23.87 9.98
CA ASN A 220 0.16 -24.18 11.00
C ASN A 220 0.39 -23.35 12.28
N LEU A 221 0.66 -22.06 12.10
CA LEU A 221 0.82 -21.09 13.19
C LEU A 221 -0.55 -20.74 13.80
N GLY A 222 -0.53 -20.31 15.05
CA GLY A 222 -1.73 -19.95 15.79
C GLY A 222 -2.36 -18.67 15.24
N VAL A 223 -3.65 -18.73 14.94
CA VAL A 223 -4.45 -17.56 14.55
C VAL A 223 -5.24 -17.10 15.77
N PHE A 224 -5.17 -15.81 16.07
CA PHE A 224 -5.77 -15.22 17.26
C PHE A 224 -6.73 -14.09 16.90
N HIS A 225 -7.78 -13.97 17.68
CA HIS A 225 -8.72 -12.86 17.65
C HIS A 225 -8.88 -12.30 19.08
N GLU A 226 -8.55 -11.02 19.28
CA GLU A 226 -8.62 -10.34 20.59
C GLU A 226 -7.90 -11.16 21.70
N GLY A 227 -6.72 -11.71 21.38
CA GLY A 227 -5.88 -12.49 22.29
C GLY A 227 -6.31 -13.94 22.53
N LYS A 228 -7.38 -14.42 21.87
CA LYS A 228 -7.85 -15.82 21.98
C LYS A 228 -7.61 -16.57 20.68
N ALA A 229 -7.14 -17.81 20.78
CA ALA A 229 -6.96 -18.66 19.60
C ALA A 229 -8.31 -18.89 18.90
N VAL A 230 -8.36 -18.64 17.59
CA VAL A 230 -9.57 -18.76 16.76
C VAL A 230 -10.16 -20.17 16.84
N ALA A 231 -9.31 -21.19 16.90
CA ALA A 231 -9.71 -22.59 17.06
C ALA A 231 -10.58 -22.83 18.33
N THR A 232 -10.47 -21.97 19.34
CA THR A 232 -11.22 -22.09 20.61
C THR A 232 -12.53 -21.31 20.64
N LEU A 233 -12.79 -20.47 19.63
CA LEU A 233 -13.92 -19.53 19.65
C LEU A 233 -15.19 -20.09 18.98
N GLY A 234 -15.09 -21.17 18.21
CA GLY A 234 -16.24 -21.87 17.60
C GLY A 234 -17.17 -20.94 16.81
N THR A 235 -18.49 -21.17 16.91
CA THR A 235 -19.54 -20.40 16.20
C THR A 235 -19.65 -18.93 16.62
N ARG A 236 -18.94 -18.50 17.67
CA ARG A 236 -18.98 -17.10 18.15
C ARG A 236 -18.32 -16.14 17.17
N LEU A 237 -17.25 -16.57 16.49
CA LEU A 237 -16.64 -15.79 15.41
C LEU A 237 -17.54 -15.79 14.17
N GLU A 238 -18.13 -16.93 13.80
CA GLU A 238 -19.04 -17.02 12.66
C GLU A 238 -20.25 -16.07 12.78
N HIS A 239 -20.80 -15.91 13.99
CA HIS A 239 -21.86 -14.92 14.25
C HIS A 239 -21.36 -13.48 14.23
N LEU A 240 -20.14 -13.20 14.69
CA LEU A 240 -19.54 -11.86 14.60
C LEU A 240 -19.20 -11.50 13.15
N ASP A 241 -18.75 -12.46 12.34
CA ASP A 241 -18.46 -12.27 10.92
C ASP A 241 -19.72 -11.88 10.13
N TYR A 242 -20.87 -12.48 10.48
CA TYR A 242 -22.16 -12.13 9.87
C TYR A 242 -22.61 -10.70 10.21
N LEU A 243 -22.35 -10.25 11.44
CA LEU A 243 -22.81 -8.95 11.95
C LEU A 243 -21.84 -7.81 11.61
N GLU A 244 -20.54 -8.07 11.67
CA GLU A 244 -19.47 -7.09 11.48
C GLU A 244 -18.26 -7.74 10.76
N PRO A 245 -18.29 -7.89 9.43
CA PRO A 245 -17.19 -8.48 8.67
C PRO A 245 -15.81 -7.82 8.90
N ALA A 246 -15.81 -6.54 9.32
CA ALA A 246 -14.60 -5.80 9.66
C ALA A 246 -13.85 -6.36 10.90
N GLN A 247 -14.53 -7.09 11.78
CA GLN A 247 -13.94 -7.72 12.95
C GLN A 247 -13.09 -8.93 12.57
N GLU A 248 -13.47 -9.66 11.53
CA GLU A 248 -12.72 -10.81 11.05
C GLU A 248 -11.30 -10.43 10.62
N PHE A 249 -11.15 -9.25 10.01
CA PHE A 249 -9.84 -8.72 9.61
C PHE A 249 -8.93 -8.31 10.77
N ARG A 250 -9.39 -8.41 12.02
CA ARG A 250 -8.52 -8.31 13.21
C ARG A 250 -7.91 -9.65 13.60
N SER A 251 -8.45 -10.75 13.08
CA SER A 251 -7.89 -12.07 13.29
C SER A 251 -6.59 -12.20 12.50
N GLY A 252 -5.59 -12.84 13.08
CA GLY A 252 -4.31 -13.09 12.41
C GLY A 252 -3.29 -13.66 13.37
N LEU A 253 -2.03 -13.69 12.94
CA LEU A 253 -0.95 -14.22 13.76
C LEU A 253 -0.66 -13.31 14.95
N SER A 254 -0.53 -13.91 16.14
CA SER A 254 0.10 -13.25 17.28
C SER A 254 1.60 -13.45 17.22
N THR A 255 2.35 -12.50 17.78
CA THR A 255 3.81 -12.56 17.84
C THR A 255 4.33 -12.21 19.23
N ASP A 256 5.56 -12.61 19.53
CA ASP A 256 6.29 -12.07 20.67
C ASP A 256 6.87 -10.67 20.39
N GLU A 257 7.63 -10.12 21.35
CA GLU A 257 8.23 -8.78 21.23
C GLU A 257 9.25 -8.62 20.08
N ARG A 258 9.68 -9.74 19.47
CA ARG A 258 10.62 -9.78 18.35
C ARG A 258 9.92 -10.13 17.04
N LEU A 259 8.60 -10.09 16.98
CA LEU A 259 7.79 -10.48 15.82
C LEU A 259 7.94 -11.97 15.43
N ARG A 260 8.29 -12.86 16.37
CA ARG A 260 8.25 -14.31 16.09
C ARG A 260 6.81 -14.79 16.25
N PRO A 261 6.21 -15.42 15.22
CA PRO A 261 4.82 -15.86 15.30
C PRO A 261 4.66 -17.01 16.29
N LEU A 262 3.50 -17.06 16.93
CA LEU A 262 3.19 -18.03 17.98
C LEU A 262 2.36 -19.20 17.45
N ASP A 263 2.52 -20.38 18.04
CA ASP A 263 1.61 -21.51 17.93
C ASP A 263 0.36 -21.31 18.81
N ASP A 264 -0.62 -22.21 18.72
CA ASP A 264 -1.85 -22.15 19.55
C ASP A 264 -1.58 -22.26 21.07
N ALA A 265 -0.41 -22.76 21.46
CA ALA A 265 0.03 -22.81 22.85
C ALA A 265 0.76 -21.54 23.30
N GLY A 266 0.87 -20.52 22.44
CA GLY A 266 1.53 -19.24 22.71
C GLY A 266 3.05 -19.31 22.68
N ARG A 267 3.64 -20.36 22.09
CA ARG A 267 5.10 -20.53 21.97
C ARG A 267 5.55 -20.14 20.58
N ALA A 268 6.77 -19.63 20.44
CA ALA A 268 7.38 -19.39 19.13
C ALA A 268 8.09 -20.69 18.66
N PRO A 269 7.52 -21.46 17.70
CA PRO A 269 8.06 -22.77 17.33
C PRO A 269 9.38 -22.69 16.56
N PHE A 270 9.66 -21.55 15.91
CA PHE A 270 10.86 -21.34 15.11
C PHE A 270 11.63 -20.13 15.61
N GLU A 271 12.92 -20.28 15.88
CA GLU A 271 13.75 -19.20 16.41
C GLU A 271 14.16 -18.17 15.35
N ASN A 272 14.17 -18.58 14.06
CA ASN A 272 14.62 -17.79 12.93
C ASN A 272 13.48 -17.33 12.00
N LEU A 273 12.24 -17.43 12.46
CA LEU A 273 11.04 -16.99 11.74
C LEU A 273 10.50 -15.70 12.36
N PHE A 274 10.23 -14.73 11.51
CA PHE A 274 9.56 -13.48 11.87
C PHE A 274 8.29 -13.33 11.05
N ALA A 275 7.30 -12.56 11.53
CA ALA A 275 6.07 -12.28 10.81
C ALA A 275 5.86 -10.77 10.66
N ALA A 276 5.35 -10.35 9.51
CA ALA A 276 5.14 -8.94 9.20
C ALA A 276 3.97 -8.74 8.24
N GLY A 277 3.41 -7.54 8.23
CA GLY A 277 2.39 -7.19 7.25
C GLY A 277 0.99 -7.66 7.63
N ALA A 278 0.18 -7.84 6.59
CA ALA A 278 -1.25 -8.10 6.73
C ALA A 278 -1.57 -9.42 7.44
N VAL A 279 -0.65 -10.38 7.50
CA VAL A 279 -0.86 -11.67 8.17
C VAL A 279 -1.01 -11.55 9.70
N LEU A 280 -0.55 -10.45 10.29
CA LEU A 280 -0.62 -10.20 11.72
C LEU A 280 -2.05 -9.89 12.17
N GLY A 281 -2.41 -10.32 13.38
CA GLY A 281 -3.68 -9.99 14.01
C GLY A 281 -3.59 -8.78 14.94
N GLY A 282 -4.71 -8.42 15.56
CA GLY A 282 -4.77 -7.45 16.67
C GLY A 282 -4.73 -5.98 16.27
N TYR A 283 -4.96 -5.64 14.99
CA TYR A 283 -5.10 -4.26 14.54
C TYR A 283 -6.25 -4.10 13.55
N HIS A 284 -6.72 -2.86 13.39
CA HIS A 284 -7.79 -2.54 12.48
C HIS A 284 -7.25 -2.47 11.04
N TYR A 285 -7.15 -3.62 10.37
CA TYR A 285 -6.67 -3.70 8.99
C TYR A 285 -7.48 -2.82 8.03
N ALA A 286 -8.80 -2.81 8.13
CA ALA A 286 -9.67 -1.92 7.34
C ALA A 286 -9.69 -0.46 7.85
N GLY A 287 -8.97 -0.16 8.93
CA GLY A 287 -8.93 1.15 9.57
C GLY A 287 -7.73 1.99 9.15
N PRO A 288 -7.50 3.13 9.83
CA PRO A 288 -6.44 4.08 9.49
C PRO A 288 -5.01 3.51 9.56
N CYS A 289 -4.81 2.43 10.32
CA CYS A 289 -3.50 1.79 10.48
C CYS A 289 -3.24 0.62 9.51
N GLY A 290 -4.20 0.30 8.63
CA GLY A 290 -4.15 -0.86 7.71
C GLY A 290 -2.85 -0.99 6.92
N PHE A 291 -2.34 0.13 6.41
CA PHE A 291 -1.07 0.19 5.68
C PHE A 291 0.12 0.63 6.53
N GLY A 292 -0.10 1.21 7.71
CA GLY A 292 0.97 1.62 8.62
C GLY A 292 1.63 0.46 9.35
N VAL A 293 0.83 -0.52 9.79
CA VAL A 293 1.33 -1.73 10.48
C VAL A 293 2.27 -2.55 9.58
N PRO A 294 1.95 -2.81 8.29
CA PRO A 294 2.88 -3.47 7.38
C PRO A 294 4.22 -2.77 7.21
N ILE A 295 4.24 -1.44 7.12
CA ILE A 295 5.49 -0.67 6.99
C ILE A 295 6.38 -0.86 8.22
N LEU A 296 5.82 -0.66 9.42
CA LEU A 296 6.56 -0.79 10.67
C LEU A 296 7.04 -2.22 10.90
N THR A 297 6.16 -3.20 10.75
CA THR A 297 6.48 -4.60 11.05
C THR A 297 7.43 -5.18 10.02
N GLY A 298 7.33 -4.80 8.75
CA GLY A 298 8.33 -5.15 7.72
C GLY A 298 9.72 -4.61 8.07
N TRP A 299 9.81 -3.35 8.50
CA TRP A 299 11.07 -2.75 8.96
C TRP A 299 11.67 -3.51 10.16
N LEU A 300 10.87 -3.76 11.20
CA LEU A 300 11.32 -4.45 12.40
C LEU A 300 11.73 -5.89 12.12
N ALA A 301 10.89 -6.65 11.40
CA ALA A 301 11.16 -8.04 11.05
C ALA A 301 12.43 -8.16 10.19
N GLY A 302 12.61 -7.27 9.22
CA GLY A 302 13.84 -7.22 8.42
C GLY A 302 15.10 -6.98 9.28
N ARG A 303 15.03 -6.05 10.25
CA ARG A 303 16.14 -5.81 11.19
C ARG A 303 16.42 -6.99 12.10
N PHE A 304 15.38 -7.67 12.60
CA PHE A 304 15.56 -8.84 13.45
C PHE A 304 16.12 -10.02 12.66
N ALA A 305 15.62 -10.28 11.45
CA ALA A 305 16.14 -11.30 10.54
C ALA A 305 17.62 -11.05 10.17
N ALA A 306 17.98 -9.81 9.84
CA ALA A 306 19.36 -9.45 9.51
C ALA A 306 20.33 -9.60 10.69
N ARG A 307 19.86 -9.41 11.93
CA ARG A 307 20.67 -9.65 13.14
C ARG A 307 20.80 -11.13 13.47
N PHE A 308 19.77 -11.93 13.18
CA PHE A 308 19.82 -13.37 13.38
C PHE A 308 20.79 -14.05 12.40
N GLY A 309 20.90 -13.54 11.17
CA GLY A 309 21.78 -14.08 10.14
C GLY A 309 23.25 -13.68 10.23
N ARG A 310 23.65 -12.88 11.23
CA ARG A 310 25.05 -12.56 11.55
C ARG A 310 25.58 -13.54 12.58
#